data_AF-A0A929W1F0-F1
#
_entry.id   AF-A0A929W1F0-F1
#
_cell.length_a   1.000
_cell.length_b   1.000
_cell.length_c   1.000
_cell.angle_alpha   90.00
_cell.angle_beta   90.00
_cell.angle_gamma   90.00
#
_symmetry.space_group_name_H-M   'P 1'
#
loop_
_entity.id
_entity.type
_entity.pdbx_description
1 polymer ?
#
loop_
_entity_poly.entity_id
_entity_poly.type
_entity_poly.pdbx_seq_one_letter_code
_entity_poly.pdbx_strand_id
1 'polypeptide(L)' 'MTPIQLIARRLNLREKQVEQTIALLDEGATIPFISRYRKEATGGMDEVAVAAVAEQ' A
#
# COMPACT_ATOMS: atom_id res chain seq x y z
N MET A 1 17.80 -5.03 5.00
CA MET A 1 16.40 -5.19 4.60
C MET A 1 15.64 -3.99 5.13
N THR A 2 15.05 -3.18 4.25
CA THR A 2 14.30 -1.97 4.65
C THR A 2 12.92 -2.35 5.20
N PRO A 3 12.21 -1.45 5.91
CA PRO A 3 10.83 -1.69 6.33
C PRO A 3 9.90 -2.04 5.15
N ILE A 4 10.02 -1.32 4.03
CA ILE A 4 9.27 -1.58 2.79
C ILE A 4 9.53 -3.01 2.28
N GLN A 5 10.80 -3.45 2.25
CA GLN A 5 11.16 -4.81 1.83
C GLN A 5 10.57 -5.89 2.74
N LEU A 6 10.54 -5.64 4.05
CA LEU A 6 9.98 -6.57 5.03
C LEU A 6 8.47 -6.71 4.84
N ILE A 7 7.76 -5.59 4.70
CA ILE A 7 6.31 -5.55 4.49
C ILE A 7 5.95 -6.22 3.16
N ALA A 8 6.62 -5.84 2.08
CA ALA A 8 6.40 -6.41 0.75
C ALA A 8 6.56 -7.94 0.78
N ARG A 9 7.60 -8.44 1.44
CA ARG A 9 7.83 -9.88 1.58
C ARG A 9 6.80 -10.58 2.46
N ARG A 10 6.34 -9.95 3.56
CA ARG A 10 5.31 -10.51 4.45
C ARG A 10 3.94 -10.60 3.80
N LEU A 11 3.57 -9.58 3.03
CA LEU A 11 2.26 -9.47 2.39
C LEU A 11 2.24 -10.04 0.95
N ASN A 12 3.38 -10.55 0.47
CA ASN A 12 3.54 -11.02 -0.91
C ASN A 12 3.16 -9.94 -1.95
N LEU A 13 3.59 -8.70 -1.69
CA LEU A 13 3.39 -7.53 -2.55
C LEU A 13 4.71 -7.10 -3.19
N ARG A 14 4.64 -6.29 -4.25
CA ARG A 14 5.85 -5.63 -4.77
C ARG A 14 6.21 -4.44 -3.88
N GLU A 15 7.50 -4.19 -3.70
CA GLU A 15 8.01 -3.04 -2.91
C GLU A 15 7.38 -1.71 -3.36
N LYS A 16 7.21 -1.51 -4.68
CA LYS A 16 6.55 -0.32 -5.23
C LYS A 16 5.10 -0.15 -4.76
N GLN A 17 4.34 -1.23 -4.59
CA GLN A 17 2.95 -1.14 -4.12
C GLN A 17 2.89 -0.68 -2.67
N VAL A 18 3.81 -1.18 -1.85
CA VAL A 18 3.97 -0.79 -0.44
C VAL A 18 4.42 0.66 -0.34
N GLU A 19 5.46 1.04 -1.08
CA GLU A 19 5.99 2.40 -1.10
C GLU A 19 4.92 3.43 -1.48
N GLN A 20 4.19 3.19 -2.57
CA GLN A 20 3.16 4.12 -3.05
C GLN A 20 1.98 4.20 -2.07
N THR A 21 1.66 3.11 -1.38
CA THR A 21 0.58 3.11 -0.39
C THR A 21 0.96 3.87 0.86
N ILE A 22 2.18 3.66 1.36
CA ILE A 22 2.71 4.42 2.50
C ILE A 22 2.75 5.91 2.16
N ALA A 23 3.23 6.28 0.97
CA ALA A 23 3.25 7.68 0.53
C ALA A 23 1.85 8.31 0.53
N LEU A 24 0.86 7.62 -0.04
CA LEU A 24 -0.52 8.12 -0.07
C LEU A 24 -1.13 8.26 1.33
N LEU A 25 -0.86 7.31 2.23
CA LEU A 25 -1.30 7.37 3.62
C LEU A 25 -0.65 8.54 4.37
N ASP A 26 0.64 8.80 4.14
CA ASP A 26 1.38 9.92 4.71
C ASP A 26 0.84 11.28 4.21
N GLU A 27 0.41 11.33 2.95
CA GLU A 27 -0.32 12.47 2.37
C GLU A 27 -1.76 12.64 2.92
N GLY A 28 -2.21 11.75 3.81
CA GLY A 28 -3.52 11.81 4.44
C GLY A 28 -4.65 11.14 3.64
N ALA A 29 -4.33 10.37 2.61
CA ALA A 29 -5.33 9.58 1.90
C ALA A 29 -5.87 8.46 2.79
N THR A 30 -7.17 8.16 2.65
CA THR A 30 -7.81 7.08 3.41
C THR A 30 -7.79 5.77 2.64
N ILE A 31 -7.88 4.64 3.33
CA ILE A 31 -7.98 3.30 2.73
C ILE A 31 -9.06 3.23 1.62
N PRO A 32 -10.34 3.63 1.85
CA PRO A 32 -11.37 3.58 0.81
C PRO A 32 -11.10 4.54 -0.35
N PHE A 33 -10.37 5.64 -0.12
CA PHE A 33 -9.97 6.53 -1.19
C PHE A 33 -8.88 5.88 -2.06
N ILE A 34 -7.85 5.30 -1.44
CA ILE A 34 -6.74 4.67 -2.16
C ILE A 34 -7.23 3.48 -3.00
N SER A 35 -8.02 2.59 -2.39
CA SER A 35 -8.52 1.37 -3.05
C SER A 35 -9.50 1.64 -4.20
N ARG A 36 -10.14 2.82 -4.23
CA ARG A 36 -11.09 3.21 -5.28
C ARG A 36 -10.49 4.15 -6.33
N TYR A 37 -9.69 5.12 -5.92
CA TYR A 37 -9.26 6.24 -6.78
C TYR A 37 -7.74 6.26 -7.07
N ARG A 38 -6.94 5.43 -6.40
CA ARG A 38 -5.48 5.34 -6.59
C ARG A 38 -5.00 3.93 -6.93
N LYS A 39 -5.85 3.15 -7.60
CA LYS A 39 -5.49 1.80 -8.06
C LYS A 39 -4.27 1.80 -8.97
N GLU A 40 -4.17 2.73 -9.92
CA GLU A 40 -3.02 2.76 -10.84
C GLU A 40 -1.69 3.03 -10.11
N ALA A 41 -1.71 3.95 -9.14
CA ALA A 41 -0.54 4.28 -8.33
C ALA A 41 -0.08 3.09 -7.47
N THR A 42 -1.02 2.31 -6.92
CA THR A 42 -0.75 1.16 -6.06
C THR A 42 -0.58 -0.16 -6.82
N GLY A 43 -0.61 -0.15 -8.16
CA GLY A 43 -0.51 -1.38 -8.96
C GLY A 43 -1.75 -2.28 -8.88
N GLY A 44 -2.92 -1.69 -8.63
CA GLY A 44 -4.23 -2.34 -8.69
C GLY A 44 -4.76 -2.86 -7.35
N MET A 45 -4.17 -2.44 -6.22
CA MET A 45 -4.56 -2.97 -4.91
C MET A 45 -6.02 -2.68 -4.57
N ASP A 46 -6.67 -3.69 -4.00
CA ASP A 46 -7.98 -3.58 -3.39
C ASP A 46 -7.89 -3.14 -1.92
N GLU A 47 -9.06 -2.95 -1.30
CA GLU A 47 -9.17 -2.44 0.06
C GLU A 47 -8.47 -3.31 1.11
N VAL A 48 -8.49 -4.64 0.92
CA VAL A 48 -7.85 -5.58 1.86
C VAL A 48 -6.34 -5.45 1.79
N ALA A 49 -5.77 -5.37 0.58
CA ALA A 49 -4.33 -5.19 0.39
C ALA A 49 -3.84 -3.83 0.92
N VAL A 50 -4.58 -2.75 0.70
CA VAL A 50 -4.27 -1.42 1.23
C VAL A 50 -4.34 -1.41 2.76
N ALA A 51 -5.38 -2.01 3.35
CA ALA A 51 -5.52 -2.13 4.80
C ALA A 51 -4.36 -2.94 5.42
N ALA A 52 -4.00 -4.07 4.80
CA ALA A 52 -2.91 -4.91 5.27
C ALA A 52 -1.56 -4.17 5.33
N VAL A 53 -1.31 -3.24 4.40
CA VAL A 53 -0.12 -2.36 4.43
C VAL A 53 -0.23 -1.31 5.54
N ALA A 54 -1.41 -0.72 5.74
CA ALA A 54 -1.64 0.29 6.78
C ALA A 54 -1.51 -0.27 8.22
N GLU A 55 -1.68 -1.59 8.40
CA GLU A 55 -1.54 -2.28 9.70
C GLU A 55 -0.12 -2.78 10.01
N GLN A 56 0.87 -2.53 9.14
CA GLN A 56 2.27 -2.92 9.39
C GLN A 56 3.04 -1.86 10.19
#